data_AF-A0A419NDI7-F1
#
_entry.id   AF-A0A419NDI7-F1
#
_cell.length_a   1.000
_cell.length_b   1.000
_cell.length_c   1.000
_cell.angle_alpha   90.00
_cell.angle_beta   90.00
_cell.angle_gamma   90.00
#
_symmetry.space_group_name_H-M   'P 1'
#
loop_
_entity.id
_entity.type
_entity.pdbx_description
1 polymer ?
#
loop_
_entity_poly.entity_id
_entity_poly.type
_entity_poly.pdbx_seq_one_letter_code
_entity_poly.pdbx_strand_id
1 'polypeptide(L)'
;MAFTDDKSSGSNHASTESASASMGEIRLKTAAPVNLAPASTAPFTAAQVCKAAISGMFGREVNTIKTVKANPAGVFKISYHRPPDGNQYSFDCKLSGNNVIWTESGQSSDRWNGSGIVDFNVEFSIKNAILMITEVYTSSEDIAHRFTMKDFR
;
A
#
# COMPACT_ATOMS: atom_id res chain seq x y z
N MET A 1 71.62 47.44 6.64
CA MET A 1 70.43 48.08 6.03
C MET A 1 69.73 46.97 5.24
N ALA A 2 68.51 46.51 5.49
CA ALA A 2 67.42 46.91 6.37
C ALA A 2 66.53 45.68 6.70
N PHE A 3 65.80 45.81 7.82
CA PHE A 3 64.65 45.10 8.41
C PHE A 3 63.72 44.31 7.44
N THR A 4 62.99 43.23 7.81
CA THR A 4 62.00 43.12 8.91
C THR A 4 61.52 41.67 9.12
N ASP A 5 61.00 41.40 10.32
CA ASP A 5 60.45 40.15 10.88
C ASP A 5 59.08 39.65 10.35
N ASP A 6 58.82 38.37 10.70
CA ASP A 6 57.57 37.70 11.08
C ASP A 6 56.33 37.66 10.16
N LYS A 7 55.79 36.45 9.95
CA LYS A 7 54.48 36.02 10.51
C LYS A 7 54.10 34.58 10.11
N SER A 8 54.03 33.71 11.13
CA SER A 8 53.28 32.45 11.12
C SER A 8 51.77 32.70 10.96
N SER A 9 51.09 31.89 10.12
CA SER A 9 49.68 31.54 10.34
C SER A 9 49.23 30.40 9.42
N GLY A 10 48.55 29.41 10.00
CA GLY A 10 47.38 28.82 9.34
C GLY A 10 47.54 27.45 8.69
N SER A 11 47.50 26.40 9.53
CA SER A 11 46.93 25.07 9.23
C SER A 11 45.67 25.15 8.36
N ASN A 12 45.48 24.19 7.44
CA ASN A 12 44.23 23.66 6.87
C ASN A 12 44.64 22.74 5.68
N HIS A 13 44.13 21.53 5.44
CA HIS A 13 43.03 20.77 6.01
C HIS A 13 43.24 19.29 5.67
N ALA A 14 43.12 18.44 6.69
CA ALA A 14 42.31 17.22 6.74
C ALA A 14 42.39 16.22 5.58
N SER A 15 43.11 15.13 5.85
CA SER A 15 42.75 13.79 5.43
C SER A 15 41.35 13.45 5.95
N THR A 16 40.40 13.22 5.05
CA THR A 16 39.22 12.42 5.37
C THR A 16 38.91 11.56 4.17
N GLU A 17 39.15 10.26 4.32
CA GLU A 17 38.64 9.22 3.43
C GLU A 17 37.13 9.38 3.36
N SER A 18 36.64 9.85 2.21
CA SER A 18 35.22 9.90 1.94
C SER A 18 34.73 8.47 1.76
N ALA A 19 34.09 7.95 2.81
CA ALA A 19 33.21 6.81 2.74
C ALA A 19 32.17 7.06 1.63
N SER A 20 32.27 6.32 0.53
CA SER A 20 31.22 6.25 -0.47
C SER A 20 30.03 5.57 0.19
N ALA A 21 29.05 6.36 0.60
CA ALA A 21 27.75 5.85 1.02
C ALA A 21 27.17 5.04 -0.13
N SER A 22 27.00 3.74 0.08
CA SER A 22 26.13 2.89 -0.72
C SER A 22 24.77 3.58 -0.78
N MET A 23 24.43 4.13 -1.95
CA MET A 23 23.06 4.46 -2.28
C MET A 23 22.26 3.18 -2.09
N GLY A 24 21.42 3.14 -1.05
CA GLY A 24 20.65 1.96 -0.70
C GLY A 24 19.91 1.47 -1.95
N GLU A 25 20.03 0.19 -2.26
CA GLU A 25 19.27 -0.43 -3.33
C GLU A 25 17.79 -0.09 -3.12
N ILE A 26 17.19 0.60 -4.10
CA ILE A 26 15.75 0.79 -4.13
C ILE A 26 15.16 -0.61 -4.29
N ARG A 27 14.75 -1.22 -3.17
CA ARG A 27 14.02 -2.49 -3.19
C ARG A 27 12.65 -2.19 -3.76
N LEU A 28 12.40 -2.60 -5.00
CA LEU A 28 11.11 -2.44 -5.68
C LEU A 28 10.21 -3.65 -5.38
N LYS A 29 8.91 -3.42 -5.14
CA LYS A 29 7.94 -4.51 -4.94
C LYS A 29 7.28 -4.87 -6.26
N THR A 30 7.35 -6.13 -6.65
CA THR A 30 6.58 -6.63 -7.80
C THR A 30 5.09 -6.76 -7.45
N ALA A 31 4.21 -6.47 -8.41
CA ALA A 31 2.78 -6.67 -8.25
C ALA A 31 2.44 -8.13 -7.91
N ALA A 32 1.45 -8.33 -7.04
CA ALA A 32 0.97 -9.65 -6.69
C ALA A 32 0.34 -10.39 -7.89
N PRO A 33 0.43 -11.73 -7.98
CA PRO A 33 -0.27 -12.50 -9.00
C PRO A 33 -1.78 -12.30 -8.94
N VAL A 34 -2.44 -12.14 -10.10
CA VAL A 34 -3.88 -11.80 -10.19
C VAL A 34 -4.78 -12.94 -10.64
N ASN A 35 -4.21 -14.12 -10.90
CA ASN A 35 -4.91 -15.27 -11.49
C ASN A 35 -4.93 -16.50 -10.56
N LEU A 36 -4.80 -16.30 -9.25
CA LEU A 36 -4.86 -17.38 -8.27
C LEU A 36 -6.30 -17.53 -7.75
N ALA A 37 -6.69 -18.77 -7.42
CA ALA A 37 -7.93 -19.00 -6.70
C ALA A 37 -7.90 -18.21 -5.36
N PRO A 38 -8.97 -17.47 -5.01
CA PRO A 38 -9.02 -16.74 -3.74
C PRO A 38 -8.89 -17.67 -2.54
N ALA A 39 -8.13 -17.24 -1.53
CA ALA A 39 -8.12 -17.91 -0.23
C ALA A 39 -9.48 -17.77 0.47
N SER A 40 -9.72 -18.63 1.46
CA SER A 40 -10.98 -18.59 2.22
C SER A 40 -11.15 -17.24 2.91
N THR A 41 -12.31 -16.62 2.69
CA THR A 41 -12.69 -15.37 3.36
C THR A 41 -13.54 -15.60 4.60
N ALA A 42 -13.92 -16.85 4.93
CA ALA A 42 -14.82 -17.11 6.03
C ALA A 42 -14.20 -16.68 7.39
N PRO A 43 -14.96 -16.03 8.28
CA PRO A 43 -16.41 -15.83 8.24
C PRO A 43 -16.90 -14.59 7.47
N PHE A 44 -15.98 -13.84 6.85
CA PHE A 44 -16.31 -12.69 6.01
C PHE A 44 -16.68 -13.13 4.60
N THR A 45 -17.33 -12.23 3.88
CA THR A 45 -17.54 -12.36 2.43
C THR A 45 -16.40 -11.67 1.67
N ALA A 46 -16.15 -12.10 0.43
CA ALA A 46 -15.19 -11.41 -0.44
C ALA A 46 -15.51 -9.92 -0.63
N ALA A 47 -16.80 -9.56 -0.69
CA ALA A 47 -17.25 -8.17 -0.71
C ALA A 47 -16.79 -7.39 0.53
N GLN A 48 -16.90 -7.99 1.72
CA GLN A 48 -16.43 -7.38 2.96
C GLN A 48 -14.90 -7.21 2.97
N VAL A 49 -14.15 -8.18 2.44
CA VAL A 49 -12.69 -8.05 2.29
C VAL A 49 -12.34 -6.87 1.37
N CYS A 50 -13.00 -6.75 0.21
CA CYS A 50 -12.82 -5.61 -0.69
C CYS A 50 -13.16 -4.27 -0.03
N LYS A 51 -14.28 -4.19 0.71
CA LYS A 51 -14.65 -2.99 1.47
C LYS A 51 -13.61 -2.63 2.52
N ALA A 52 -13.13 -3.61 3.29
CA ALA A 52 -12.12 -3.41 4.32
C ALA A 52 -10.81 -2.89 3.73
N ALA A 53 -10.39 -3.40 2.57
CA ALA A 53 -9.19 -2.93 1.90
C ALA A 53 -9.29 -1.44 1.53
N ILE A 54 -10.37 -1.04 0.86
CA ILE A 54 -10.60 0.38 0.51
C ILE A 54 -10.76 1.24 1.78
N SER A 55 -11.40 0.71 2.82
CA SER A 55 -11.54 1.38 4.12
C SER A 55 -10.20 1.68 4.77
N GLY A 56 -9.32 0.69 4.87
CA GLY A 56 -7.99 0.82 5.48
C GLY A 56 -7.10 1.79 4.72
N MET A 57 -6.90 1.55 3.41
CA MET A 57 -5.98 2.35 2.59
C MET A 57 -6.37 3.83 2.51
N PHE A 58 -7.67 4.12 2.45
CA PHE A 58 -8.14 5.49 2.25
C PHE A 58 -8.68 6.14 3.52
N GLY A 59 -8.60 5.48 4.67
CA GLY A 59 -9.07 6.01 5.96
C GLY A 59 -10.56 6.35 5.94
N ARG A 60 -11.40 5.39 5.56
CA ARG A 60 -12.87 5.53 5.51
C ARG A 60 -13.54 4.53 6.42
N GLU A 61 -14.65 4.90 7.03
CA GLU A 61 -15.47 3.96 7.81
C GLU A 61 -16.07 2.90 6.89
N VAL A 62 -15.83 1.62 7.19
CA VAL A 62 -16.17 0.52 6.28
C VAL A 62 -17.68 0.34 6.05
N ASN A 63 -18.52 0.75 7.01
CA ASN A 63 -19.98 0.74 6.86
C ASN A 63 -20.49 1.80 5.86
N THR A 64 -19.77 2.90 5.66
CA THR A 64 -20.11 3.95 4.67
C THR A 64 -19.79 3.54 3.23
N ILE A 65 -18.94 2.52 3.06
CA ILE A 65 -18.53 2.02 1.74
C ILE A 65 -19.63 1.14 1.15
N LYS A 66 -20.03 1.45 -0.09
CA LYS A 66 -21.01 0.69 -0.87
C LYS A 66 -20.32 -0.33 -1.76
N THR A 67 -21.00 -1.45 -1.98
CA THR A 67 -20.52 -2.52 -2.87
C THR A 67 -21.68 -3.06 -3.68
N VAL A 68 -21.44 -3.28 -4.97
CA VAL A 68 -22.37 -4.03 -5.83
C VAL A 68 -21.97 -5.50 -5.89
N LYS A 69 -22.91 -6.37 -6.27
CA LYS A 69 -22.64 -7.79 -6.46
C LYS A 69 -21.51 -7.99 -7.48
N ALA A 70 -20.65 -8.97 -7.25
CA ALA A 70 -19.60 -9.32 -8.19
C ALA A 70 -20.17 -9.68 -9.57
N ASN A 71 -19.44 -9.29 -10.62
CA ASN A 71 -19.67 -9.79 -11.97
C ASN A 71 -19.24 -11.27 -12.08
N PRO A 72 -19.51 -11.96 -13.22
CA PRO A 72 -19.10 -13.35 -13.41
C PRO A 72 -17.58 -13.61 -13.29
N ALA A 73 -16.75 -12.58 -13.46
CA ALA A 73 -15.31 -12.66 -13.28
C ALA A 73 -14.85 -12.44 -11.83
N GLY A 74 -15.79 -12.33 -10.87
CA GLY A 74 -15.48 -12.14 -9.45
C GLY A 74 -15.07 -10.72 -9.09
N VAL A 75 -15.30 -9.73 -9.96
CA VAL A 75 -14.95 -8.32 -9.71
C VAL A 75 -16.12 -7.60 -9.03
N PHE A 76 -15.84 -7.02 -7.88
CA PHE A 76 -16.74 -6.14 -7.13
C PHE A 76 -16.47 -4.68 -7.49
N LYS A 77 -17.52 -3.89 -7.67
CA LYS A 77 -17.39 -2.42 -7.70
C LYS A 77 -17.69 -1.86 -6.32
N ILE A 78 -16.75 -1.09 -5.80
CA ILE A 78 -16.73 -0.49 -4.47
C ILE A 78 -16.80 1.04 -4.63
N SER A 79 -17.59 1.73 -3.82
CA SER A 79 -17.63 3.19 -3.89
C SER A 79 -17.97 3.84 -2.56
N TYR A 80 -17.53 5.09 -2.38
CA TYR A 80 -17.90 5.93 -1.23
C TYR A 80 -17.95 7.41 -1.65
N HIS A 81 -18.64 8.23 -0.86
CA HIS A 81 -18.58 9.70 -0.96
C HIS A 81 -17.62 10.20 0.10
N ARG A 82 -16.62 10.99 -0.28
CA ARG A 82 -15.63 11.53 0.65
C ARG A 82 -16.28 12.66 1.46
N PRO A 83 -16.35 12.60 2.80
CA PRO A 83 -17.12 13.58 3.58
C PRO A 83 -16.65 15.04 3.45
N PRO A 84 -15.34 15.37 3.42
CA PRO A 84 -14.88 16.76 3.32
C PRO A 84 -15.38 17.53 2.09
N ASP A 85 -15.54 16.88 0.94
CA ASP A 85 -15.83 17.54 -0.34
C ASP A 85 -16.98 16.90 -1.14
N GLY A 86 -17.57 15.82 -0.65
CA GLY A 86 -18.69 15.13 -1.28
C GLY A 86 -18.32 14.32 -2.52
N ASN A 87 -17.04 14.31 -2.93
CA ASN A 87 -16.61 13.65 -4.16
C ASN A 87 -16.83 12.13 -4.09
N GLN A 88 -17.37 11.56 -5.17
CA GLN A 88 -17.59 10.13 -5.29
C GLN A 88 -16.34 9.44 -5.83
N TYR A 89 -15.88 8.42 -5.11
CA TYR A 89 -14.78 7.55 -5.52
C TYR A 89 -15.31 6.15 -5.82
N SER A 90 -14.76 5.52 -6.86
CA SER A 90 -15.12 4.16 -7.28
C SER A 90 -13.89 3.34 -7.59
N PHE A 91 -13.90 2.09 -7.14
CA PHE A 91 -12.83 1.12 -7.32
C PHE A 91 -13.38 -0.20 -7.79
N ASP A 92 -12.63 -0.88 -8.65
CA ASP A 92 -12.87 -2.27 -8.98
C ASP A 92 -11.94 -3.13 -8.11
N CYS A 93 -12.48 -4.20 -7.53
CA CYS A 93 -11.78 -5.08 -6.60
C CYS A 93 -12.01 -6.55 -6.92
N LYS A 94 -10.94 -7.35 -6.90
CA LYS A 94 -10.98 -8.82 -6.99
C LYS A 94 -9.99 -9.45 -6.01
N LEU A 95 -10.20 -10.70 -5.64
CA LEU A 95 -9.29 -11.45 -4.79
C LEU A 95 -8.45 -12.42 -5.62
N SER A 96 -7.19 -12.61 -5.23
CA SER A 96 -6.27 -13.59 -5.84
C SER A 96 -5.33 -14.14 -4.78
N GLY A 97 -5.50 -15.42 -4.42
CA GLY A 97 -4.84 -15.98 -3.24
C GLY A 97 -5.22 -15.18 -1.99
N ASN A 98 -4.23 -14.73 -1.22
CA ASN A 98 -4.41 -13.83 -0.07
C ASN A 98 -4.39 -12.34 -0.44
N ASN A 99 -4.37 -11.98 -1.73
CA ASN A 99 -4.25 -10.59 -2.14
C ASN A 99 -5.61 -9.98 -2.45
N VAL A 100 -5.74 -8.70 -2.10
CA VAL A 100 -6.80 -7.82 -2.57
C VAL A 100 -6.24 -6.98 -3.72
N ILE A 101 -6.72 -7.28 -4.93
CA ILE A 101 -6.32 -6.57 -6.14
C ILE A 101 -7.34 -5.49 -6.42
N TRP A 102 -6.89 -4.24 -6.51
CA TRP A 102 -7.76 -3.09 -6.71
C TRP A 102 -7.21 -2.12 -7.76
N THR A 103 -8.11 -1.35 -8.35
CA THR A 103 -7.82 -0.24 -9.25
C THR A 103 -8.96 0.78 -9.17
N GLU A 104 -8.69 2.05 -9.50
CA GLU A 104 -9.78 3.00 -9.73
C GLU A 104 -10.67 2.49 -10.88
N SER A 105 -11.99 2.56 -10.71
CA SER A 105 -12.91 1.98 -11.70
C SER A 105 -12.70 2.62 -13.08
N GLY A 106 -12.55 1.78 -14.10
CA GLY A 106 -12.26 2.22 -15.46
C GLY A 106 -10.78 2.52 -15.75
N GLN A 107 -9.90 2.39 -14.77
CA GLN A 107 -8.46 2.50 -14.92
C GLN A 107 -7.80 1.11 -14.93
N SER A 108 -6.66 1.01 -15.62
CA SER A 108 -5.78 -0.16 -15.56
C SER A 108 -4.47 0.24 -14.89
N SER A 109 -3.88 -0.68 -14.12
CA SER A 109 -2.62 -0.48 -13.41
C SER A 109 -1.81 -1.77 -13.35
N ASP A 110 -0.52 -1.64 -13.06
CA ASP A 110 0.39 -2.78 -12.82
C ASP A 110 -0.14 -3.72 -11.72
N ARG A 111 -0.69 -3.16 -10.64
CA ARG A 111 -1.40 -3.91 -9.59
C ARG A 111 -2.56 -4.72 -10.15
N TRP A 112 -3.39 -4.13 -11.02
CA TRP A 112 -4.57 -4.77 -11.59
C TRP A 112 -4.24 -5.93 -12.54
N ASN A 113 -3.14 -5.77 -13.27
CA ASN A 113 -2.64 -6.71 -14.27
C ASN A 113 -1.72 -7.78 -13.66
N GLY A 114 -1.23 -7.58 -12.44
CA GLY A 114 -0.27 -8.46 -11.78
C GLY A 114 1.10 -8.41 -12.44
N SER A 115 1.48 -7.24 -12.97
CA SER A 115 2.71 -7.01 -13.70
C SER A 115 3.47 -5.82 -13.11
N GLY A 116 4.76 -5.72 -13.41
CA GLY A 116 5.54 -4.53 -13.09
C GLY A 116 5.77 -4.30 -11.59
N ILE A 117 6.03 -3.05 -11.25
CA ILE A 117 6.43 -2.61 -9.91
C ILE A 117 5.30 -1.78 -9.31
N VAL A 118 5.03 -1.99 -8.03
CA VAL A 118 4.01 -1.27 -7.27
C VAL A 118 4.60 -0.74 -5.97
N ASP A 119 4.01 0.32 -5.43
CA ASP A 119 4.42 0.87 -4.13
C ASP A 119 4.19 -0.13 -3.00
N PHE A 120 3.08 -0.86 -3.06
CA PHE A 120 2.69 -1.92 -2.14
C PHE A 120 1.64 -2.85 -2.75
N ASN A 121 1.59 -4.07 -2.22
CA ASN A 121 0.49 -5.01 -2.39
C ASN A 121 -0.43 -4.96 -1.18
N VAL A 122 -1.68 -5.41 -1.35
CA VAL A 122 -2.64 -5.50 -0.24
C VAL A 122 -2.94 -6.96 0.01
N GLU A 123 -2.63 -7.42 1.22
CA GLU A 123 -2.90 -8.78 1.66
C GLU A 123 -4.05 -8.80 2.67
N PHE A 124 -4.81 -9.89 2.68
CA PHE A 124 -5.77 -10.17 3.74
C PHE A 124 -5.42 -11.46 4.46
N SER A 125 -5.69 -11.49 5.77
CA SER A 125 -5.66 -12.71 6.55
C SER A 125 -6.82 -12.73 7.54
N ILE A 126 -7.26 -13.94 7.89
CA ILE A 126 -8.34 -14.13 8.85
C ILE A 126 -7.89 -15.10 9.93
N LYS A 127 -7.94 -14.64 11.17
CA LYS A 127 -7.64 -15.45 12.35
C LYS A 127 -8.64 -15.14 13.45
N ASN A 128 -9.25 -16.16 14.03
CA ASN A 128 -10.21 -16.01 15.13
C ASN A 128 -11.33 -14.98 14.83
N ALA A 129 -11.91 -15.04 13.62
CA ALA A 129 -12.95 -14.12 13.14
C ALA A 129 -12.55 -12.63 13.10
N ILE A 130 -11.25 -12.34 13.07
CA ILE A 130 -10.68 -11.01 12.82
C ILE A 130 -10.12 -11.01 11.41
N LEU A 131 -10.53 -10.03 10.61
CA LEU A 131 -9.96 -9.73 9.29
C LEU A 131 -8.85 -8.71 9.46
N MET A 132 -7.64 -9.07 9.03
CA MET A 132 -6.53 -8.13 8.89
C MET A 132 -6.36 -7.80 7.41
N ILE A 133 -6.30 -6.52 7.08
CA ILE A 133 -5.86 -6.00 5.78
C ILE A 133 -4.48 -5.39 5.99
N THR A 134 -3.50 -5.80 5.21
CA THR A 134 -2.13 -5.33 5.33
C THR A 134 -1.66 -4.71 4.02
N GLU A 135 -1.21 -3.47 4.07
CA GLU A 135 -0.45 -2.82 3.01
C GLU A 135 1.02 -3.26 3.16
N VAL A 136 1.48 -4.10 2.23
CA VAL A 136 2.80 -4.74 2.28
C VAL A 136 3.79 -3.94 1.45
N TYR A 137 4.64 -3.18 2.13
CA TYR A 137 5.65 -2.32 1.52
C TYR A 137 6.99 -3.06 1.38
N THR A 138 7.90 -2.46 0.63
CA THR A 138 9.25 -2.99 0.37
C THR A 138 10.33 -2.23 1.12
N SER A 139 10.07 -0.95 1.40
CA SER A 139 11.02 0.00 1.98
C SER A 139 10.60 0.55 3.35
N SER A 140 9.44 0.15 3.85
CA SER A 140 8.89 0.58 5.14
C SER A 140 8.20 -0.57 5.85
N GLU A 141 7.83 -0.34 7.11
CA GLU A 141 6.97 -1.26 7.84
C GLU A 141 5.60 -1.40 7.14
N ASP A 142 5.03 -2.59 7.27
CA ASP A 142 3.70 -2.90 6.77
C ASP A 142 2.64 -2.18 7.62
N ILE A 143 1.60 -1.67 6.96
CA ILE A 143 0.48 -1.01 7.64
C ILE A 143 -0.68 -1.99 7.72
N ALA A 144 -1.11 -2.32 8.93
CA ALA A 144 -2.17 -3.30 9.17
C ALA A 144 -3.44 -2.66 9.73
N HIS A 145 -4.58 -3.01 9.14
CA HIS A 145 -5.92 -2.56 9.50
C HIS A 145 -6.75 -3.73 9.99
N ARG A 146 -7.39 -3.57 11.15
CA ARG A 146 -8.13 -4.63 11.82
C ARG A 146 -9.64 -4.42 11.70
N PHE A 147 -10.34 -5.47 11.27
CA PHE A 147 -11.80 -5.48 11.15
C PHE A 147 -12.42 -6.71 11.82
N THR A 148 -13.64 -6.54 12.29
CA THR A 148 -14.53 -7.53 12.86
C THR A 148 -15.88 -7.47 12.14
N MET A 149 -16.71 -8.50 12.31
CA MET A 149 -18.06 -8.51 11.72
C MET A 149 -18.96 -7.35 12.19
N LYS A 150 -18.65 -6.71 13.32
CA LYS A 150 -19.41 -5.57 13.85
C LYS A 150 -19.17 -4.30 13.04
N ASP A 151 -17.98 -4.14 12.45
CA ASP A 151 -17.60 -2.92 11.73
C ASP A 151 -18.39 -2.76 10.42
N PHE A 152 -18.96 -3.85 9.90
CA PHE A 152 -19.74 -3.87 8.65
C PHE A 152 -21.24 -3.63 8.85
N ARG A 153 -21.68 -3.34 10.08
CA ARG A 153 -23.10 -3.17 10.44
C ARG A 153 -23.49 -1.70 10.55
#